data_AF-A0A431JRY5-F1
#
_entry.id   AF-A0A431JRY5-F1
#
_cell.length_a   1.000
_cell.length_b   1.000
_cell.length_c   1.000
_cell.angle_alpha   90.00
_cell.angle_beta   90.00
_cell.angle_gamma   90.00
#
_symmetry.space_group_name_H-M   'P 1'
#
loop_
_entity.id
_entity.type
_entity.pdbx_description
1 polymer ?
#
loop_
_entity_poly.entity_id
_entity_poly.type
_entity_poly.pdbx_seq_one_letter_code
_entity_poly.pdbx_strand_id
1 'polypeptide(L)'
;MRDPTARQVADMIARYTPEIADAITACRRKLCARVPRGYELVYDSYNALAIGYAWADQASASLVSIAAYPRWVTLFFLYGQGLPDPEGLLEGDGVRVRSLRLGAPEDLDRPAVQQLLELALAPHAADFAAAPPLQTVVKVIAAKRRERRPA
;
A
#
# COMPACT_ATOMS: atom_id res chain seq x y z
N MET A 1 18.22 -14.54 -12.36
CA MET A 1 16.86 -15.02 -12.72
C MET A 1 15.90 -13.91 -12.30
N ARG A 2 15.20 -13.25 -13.24
CA ARG A 2 14.27 -12.14 -12.91
C ARG A 2 13.06 -12.74 -12.21
N ASP A 3 12.68 -12.21 -11.06
CA ASP A 3 11.50 -12.65 -10.30
C ASP A 3 10.23 -12.46 -11.16
N PRO A 4 9.50 -13.55 -11.53
CA PRO A 4 8.32 -13.47 -12.37
C PRO A 4 7.20 -12.63 -11.73
N THR A 5 7.10 -12.62 -10.40
CA THR A 5 6.13 -11.82 -9.66
C THR A 5 6.43 -10.33 -9.80
N ALA A 6 7.71 -9.95 -9.70
CA ALA A 6 8.12 -8.56 -9.88
C ALA A 6 7.75 -8.02 -11.28
N ARG A 7 7.90 -8.85 -12.32
CA ARG A 7 7.46 -8.49 -13.67
C ARG A 7 5.94 -8.36 -13.78
N GLN A 8 5.21 -9.30 -13.20
CA GLN A 8 3.75 -9.26 -13.19
C GLN A 8 3.20 -7.98 -12.54
N VAL A 9 3.78 -7.56 -11.40
CA VAL A 9 3.38 -6.30 -10.74
C VAL A 9 3.74 -5.09 -11.59
N ALA A 10 4.91 -5.07 -12.23
CA ALA A 10 5.29 -3.99 -13.15
C ALA A 10 4.29 -3.87 -14.32
N ASP A 11 3.85 -4.99 -14.89
CA ASP A 11 2.85 -5.01 -15.97
C ASP A 11 1.47 -4.52 -15.50
N MET A 12 1.11 -4.71 -14.22
CA MET A 12 -0.11 -4.13 -13.63
C MET A 12 0.01 -2.61 -13.48
N ILE A 13 1.16 -2.13 -12.99
CA ILE A 13 1.44 -0.70 -12.81
C ILE A 13 1.47 0.02 -14.17
N ALA A 14 2.04 -0.58 -15.21
CA ALA A 14 2.14 -0.01 -16.56
C ALA A 14 0.78 0.28 -17.23
N ARG A 15 -0.33 -0.21 -16.67
CA ARG A 15 -1.70 0.07 -17.16
C ARG A 15 -2.17 1.48 -16.83
N TYR A 16 -1.58 2.11 -15.82
CA TYR A 16 -1.88 3.48 -15.43
C TYR A 16 -1.20 4.49 -16.37
N THR A 17 -1.42 5.79 -16.15
CA THR A 17 -0.61 6.83 -16.81
C THR A 17 0.82 6.80 -16.25
N PRO A 18 1.83 7.30 -16.98
CA PRO A 18 3.21 7.35 -16.50
C PRO A 18 3.34 8.00 -15.11
N GLU A 19 2.61 9.08 -14.86
CA GLU A 19 2.66 9.83 -13.61
C GLU A 19 2.18 8.98 -12.42
N ILE A 20 1.08 8.24 -12.59
CA ILE A 20 0.57 7.35 -11.54
C ILE A 20 1.45 6.12 -11.38
N ALA A 21 1.98 5.59 -12.48
CA ALA A 21 2.89 4.45 -12.46
C ALA A 21 4.19 4.78 -11.70
N ASP A 22 4.76 5.96 -11.94
CA ASP A 22 5.93 6.45 -11.22
C ASP A 22 5.61 6.70 -9.75
N ALA A 23 4.47 7.35 -9.46
CA ALA A 23 4.04 7.64 -8.10
C ALA A 23 3.86 6.37 -7.26
N ILE A 24 3.11 5.37 -7.76
CA ILE A 24 2.89 4.12 -7.03
C ILE A 24 4.19 3.32 -6.88
N THR A 25 5.07 3.33 -7.89
CA THR A 25 6.37 2.65 -7.83
C THR A 25 7.27 3.27 -6.76
N ALA A 26 7.31 4.61 -6.69
CA ALA A 26 8.07 5.32 -5.67
C ALA A 26 7.50 5.07 -4.26
N CYS A 27 6.18 5.11 -4.09
CA CYS A 27 5.52 4.79 -2.83
C CYS A 27 5.80 3.35 -2.38
N ARG A 28 5.69 2.40 -3.31
CA ARG A 28 6.00 0.98 -3.07
C ARG A 28 7.43 0.81 -2.58
N ARG A 29 8.41 1.41 -3.27
CA ARG A 29 9.83 1.35 -2.85
C ARG A 29 10.05 1.87 -1.43
N LYS A 30 9.41 2.99 -1.07
CA LYS A 30 9.53 3.58 0.27
C LYS A 30 8.93 2.68 1.34
N LEU A 31 7.76 2.10 1.09
CA LEU A 31 7.13 1.17 2.04
C LEU A 31 7.87 -0.17 2.15
N CYS A 32 8.43 -0.71 1.07
CA CYS A 32 9.31 -1.89 1.15
C CYS A 32 10.56 -1.63 2.01
N ALA A 33 11.12 -0.41 1.97
CA ALA A 33 12.25 -0.04 2.82
C ALA A 33 11.84 0.09 4.30
N ARG A 34 10.61 0.55 4.57
CA ARG A 34 10.06 0.68 5.92
C ARG A 34 9.61 -0.66 6.52
N VAL A 35 9.14 -1.58 5.67
CA VAL A 35 8.64 -2.91 6.05
C VAL A 35 9.47 -3.98 5.34
N PRO A 36 10.73 -4.23 5.79
CA PRO A 36 11.67 -5.12 5.09
C PRO A 36 11.36 -6.62 5.26
N ARG A 37 10.36 -6.97 6.07
CA ARG A 37 9.94 -8.34 6.39
C ARG A 37 8.42 -8.47 6.29
N GLY A 38 7.93 -9.66 5.99
CA GLY A 38 6.51 -9.94 5.81
C GLY A 38 6.14 -10.19 4.35
N TYR A 39 4.93 -9.78 4.00
CA TYR A 39 4.31 -10.04 2.70
C TYR A 39 3.77 -8.74 2.12
N GLU A 40 4.14 -8.50 0.86
CA GLU A 40 3.55 -7.48 0.02
C GLU A 40 2.44 -8.13 -0.83
N LEU A 41 1.20 -7.94 -0.40
CA LEU A 41 0.01 -8.56 -0.97
C LEU A 41 -0.59 -7.65 -2.06
N VAL A 42 -0.53 -8.10 -3.31
CA VAL A 42 -0.97 -7.32 -4.48
C VAL A 42 -2.35 -7.77 -4.94
N TYR A 43 -3.26 -6.80 -5.09
CA TYR A 43 -4.64 -6.99 -5.51
C TYR A 43 -4.96 -6.06 -6.69
N ASP A 44 -5.03 -6.60 -7.91
CA ASP A 44 -5.54 -5.89 -9.09
C ASP A 44 -7.07 -5.99 -9.10
N SER A 45 -7.70 -5.25 -8.17
CA SER A 45 -9.15 -5.26 -7.93
C SER A 45 -9.93 -4.52 -9.02
N TYR A 46 -11.26 -4.54 -8.99
CA TYR A 46 -12.05 -3.79 -9.97
C TYR A 46 -11.69 -2.29 -10.02
N ASN A 47 -11.57 -1.64 -8.86
CA ASN A 47 -11.43 -0.17 -8.77
C ASN A 47 -9.99 0.35 -8.80
N ALA A 48 -9.05 -0.42 -8.24
CA ALA A 48 -7.66 0.02 -8.09
C ALA A 48 -6.70 -1.17 -7.98
N LEU A 49 -5.41 -0.91 -8.21
CA LEU A 49 -4.32 -1.78 -7.83
C LEU A 49 -3.93 -1.46 -6.39
N ALA A 50 -4.23 -2.35 -5.46
CA ALA A 50 -3.89 -2.21 -4.05
C ALA A 50 -2.70 -3.10 -3.70
N ILE A 51 -1.81 -2.60 -2.85
CA ILE A 51 -0.61 -3.27 -2.37
C ILE A 51 -0.58 -3.14 -0.86
N GLY A 52 -0.93 -4.22 -0.15
CA GLY A 52 -0.95 -4.29 1.30
C GLY A 52 0.34 -4.87 1.87
N TYR A 53 0.74 -4.40 3.05
CA TYR A 53 1.91 -4.90 3.78
C TYR A 53 1.45 -5.62 5.03
N ALA A 54 1.79 -6.91 5.11
CA ALA A 54 1.28 -7.83 6.11
C ALA A 54 2.38 -8.64 6.78
N TRP A 55 2.19 -9.01 8.04
CA TRP A 55 3.13 -9.91 8.74
C TRP A 55 2.90 -11.39 8.40
N ALA A 56 1.76 -11.74 7.80
CA ALA A 56 1.42 -13.08 7.33
C ALA A 56 0.78 -13.03 5.94
N ASP A 57 0.78 -14.15 5.22
CA ASP A 57 0.26 -14.26 3.84
C ASP A 57 -1.29 -14.25 3.76
N GLN A 58 -1.93 -13.30 4.45
CA GLN A 58 -3.38 -13.15 4.54
C GLN A 58 -3.79 -11.67 4.66
N ALA A 59 -4.95 -11.33 4.08
CA ALA A 59 -5.41 -9.94 4.03
C ALA A 59 -5.65 -9.33 5.44
N SER A 60 -6.12 -10.13 6.40
CA SER A 60 -6.36 -9.70 7.78
C SER A 60 -5.08 -9.34 8.54
N ALA A 61 -3.93 -9.77 8.04
CA ALA A 61 -2.62 -9.41 8.59
C ALA A 61 -2.04 -8.15 7.95
N SER A 62 -2.74 -7.49 7.03
CA SER A 62 -2.29 -6.22 6.46
C SER A 62 -2.58 -5.08 7.43
N LEU A 63 -1.61 -4.19 7.66
CA LEU A 63 -1.81 -2.98 8.49
C LEU A 63 -1.89 -1.72 7.66
N VAL A 64 -1.01 -1.63 6.67
CA VAL A 64 -0.90 -0.50 5.76
C VAL A 64 -1.01 -0.98 4.33
N SER A 65 -1.59 -0.16 3.47
CA SER A 65 -1.74 -0.47 2.05
C SER A 65 -1.65 0.79 1.21
N ILE A 66 -1.12 0.70 0.00
CA ILE A 66 -1.22 1.77 -1.00
C ILE A 66 -2.11 1.31 -2.14
N ALA A 67 -2.95 2.20 -2.66
CA ALA A 67 -3.75 1.92 -3.84
C ALA A 67 -3.53 2.96 -4.92
N ALA A 68 -3.30 2.50 -6.16
CA ALA A 68 -3.28 3.35 -7.34
C ALA A 68 -4.68 3.47 -7.93
N TYR A 69 -5.21 4.68 -7.94
CA TYR A 69 -6.38 5.08 -8.71
C TYR A 69 -5.95 5.76 -10.01
N PRO A 70 -6.85 5.92 -11.01
CA PRO A 70 -6.47 6.52 -12.30
C PRO A 70 -5.87 7.94 -12.22
N ARG A 71 -6.08 8.66 -11.10
CA ARG A 71 -5.69 10.07 -10.94
C ARG A 71 -4.91 10.36 -9.65
N TRP A 72 -4.75 9.41 -8.75
CA TRP A 72 -4.02 9.61 -7.49
C TRP A 72 -3.60 8.29 -6.86
N VAL A 73 -2.72 8.38 -5.87
CA VAL A 73 -2.36 7.26 -4.99
C VAL A 73 -2.88 7.58 -3.59
N THR A 74 -3.36 6.56 -2.89
CA THR A 74 -3.85 6.69 -1.52
C THR A 74 -3.12 5.71 -0.61
N LEU A 75 -2.65 6.18 0.54
CA LEU A 75 -2.19 5.36 1.65
C LEU A 75 -3.40 5.01 2.53
N PHE A 76 -3.51 3.76 2.94
CA PHE A 76 -4.56 3.23 3.79
C PHE A 76 -3.96 2.65 5.06
N PHE A 77 -4.62 2.93 6.19
CA PHE A 77 -4.40 2.31 7.48
C PHE A 77 -5.60 1.44 7.78
N LEU A 78 -5.45 0.11 7.70
CA LEU A 78 -6.58 -0.83 7.79
C LEU A 78 -7.21 -0.89 9.20
N TYR A 79 -6.46 -0.44 10.20
CA TYR A 79 -6.87 -0.26 11.59
C TYR A 79 -6.73 1.20 12.04
N GLY A 80 -6.94 2.13 11.10
CA GLY A 80 -6.67 3.55 11.29
C GLY A 80 -7.62 4.28 12.25
N GLN A 81 -8.80 3.73 12.58
CA GLN A 81 -9.75 4.40 13.49
C GLN A 81 -9.14 4.70 14.87
N GLY A 82 -8.25 3.82 15.35
CA GLY A 82 -7.57 3.97 16.64
C GLY A 82 -6.22 4.70 16.57
N LEU A 83 -5.80 5.18 15.40
CA LEU A 83 -4.52 5.85 15.26
C LEU A 83 -4.57 7.29 15.80
N PRO A 84 -3.64 7.68 16.70
CA PRO A 84 -3.46 9.07 17.07
C PRO A 84 -3.05 9.88 15.83
N ASP A 85 -3.92 10.80 15.42
CA ASP A 85 -3.70 11.70 14.28
C ASP A 85 -3.74 13.17 14.75
N PRO A 86 -2.69 13.64 15.44
CA PRO A 86 -2.66 14.98 16.02
C PRO A 86 -2.67 16.10 14.97
N GLU A 87 -2.25 15.81 13.75
CA GLU A 87 -2.23 16.75 12.62
C GLU A 87 -3.50 16.68 11.76
N GLY A 88 -4.43 15.75 12.04
CA GLY A 88 -5.70 15.63 11.31
C GLY A 88 -5.51 15.29 9.83
N LEU A 89 -4.51 14.48 9.49
CA LEU A 89 -4.18 14.10 8.12
C LEU A 89 -5.08 12.99 7.56
N LEU A 90 -5.70 12.21 8.44
CA LEU A 90 -6.46 11.03 8.07
C LEU A 90 -7.87 11.37 7.62
N GLU A 91 -8.19 10.98 6.39
CA GLU A 91 -9.51 11.02 5.79
C GLU A 91 -10.24 9.68 5.94
N GLY A 92 -11.56 9.72 5.79
CA GLY A 92 -12.42 8.55 5.79
C GLY A 92 -13.29 8.42 7.04
N ASP A 93 -14.55 8.10 6.81
CA ASP A 93 -15.62 7.93 7.79
C ASP A 93 -15.90 6.45 8.13
N GLY A 94 -15.17 5.53 7.51
CA GLY A 94 -15.31 4.09 7.74
C GLY A 94 -15.09 3.68 9.20
N VAL A 95 -15.66 2.54 9.62
CA VAL A 95 -15.59 2.10 11.02
C VAL A 95 -14.18 1.64 11.43
N ARG A 96 -13.33 1.24 10.49
CA ARG A 96 -11.99 0.67 10.78
C ARG A 96 -10.86 1.35 10.04
N VAL A 97 -11.09 1.68 8.78
CA VAL A 97 -10.05 2.16 7.87
C VAL A 97 -9.98 3.68 7.90
N ARG A 98 -8.76 4.20 7.91
CA ARG A 98 -8.47 5.59 7.58
C ARG A 98 -7.54 5.64 6.39
N SER A 99 -7.52 6.75 5.68
CA SER A 99 -6.70 6.92 4.48
C SER A 99 -6.10 8.31 4.40
N LEU A 100 -4.99 8.42 3.68
CA LEU A 100 -4.36 9.67 3.32
C LEU A 100 -4.15 9.66 1.80
N ARG A 101 -4.77 10.60 1.08
CA ARG A 101 -4.45 10.80 -0.33
C ARG A 101 -3.06 11.41 -0.43
N LEU A 102 -2.18 10.77 -1.19
CA LEU A 102 -0.83 11.26 -1.44
C LEU A 102 -0.89 12.20 -2.65
N GLY A 103 -0.46 13.45 -2.45
CA GLY A 103 -0.23 14.41 -3.52
C GLY A 103 1.04 14.08 -4.30
N ALA A 104 2.06 13.56 -3.60
CA ALA A 104 3.29 13.07 -4.18
C ALA A 104 3.90 11.93 -3.34
N PRO A 105 4.80 11.10 -3.90
CA PRO A 105 5.48 10.06 -3.13
C PRO A 105 6.25 10.58 -1.90
N GLU A 106 6.68 11.84 -1.92
CA GLU A 106 7.39 12.56 -0.85
C GLU A 106 6.52 12.77 0.39
N ASP A 107 5.19 12.71 0.25
CA ASP A 107 4.29 12.78 1.40
C ASP A 107 4.55 11.65 2.40
N LEU A 108 5.04 10.50 1.94
CA LEU A 108 5.45 9.40 2.81
C LEU A 108 6.65 9.76 3.70
N ASP A 109 7.51 10.69 3.29
CA ASP A 109 8.69 11.10 4.07
C ASP A 109 8.37 12.19 5.10
N ARG A 110 7.15 12.74 5.08
CA ARG A 110 6.71 13.73 6.06
C ARG A 110 6.79 13.12 7.47
N PRO A 111 7.35 13.83 8.47
CA PRO A 111 7.46 13.31 9.83
C PRO A 111 6.14 12.79 10.40
N ALA A 112 5.04 13.52 10.17
CA ALA A 112 3.70 13.13 10.60
C ALA A 112 3.24 11.79 9.99
N VAL A 113 3.51 11.56 8.71
CA VAL A 113 3.14 10.32 8.01
C VAL A 113 4.03 9.17 8.47
N GLN A 114 5.32 9.42 8.70
CA GLN A 114 6.25 8.45 9.27
C GLN A 114 5.84 8.02 10.67
N GLN A 115 5.37 8.96 11.49
CA GLN A 115 4.83 8.68 12.82
C GLN A 115 3.55 7.85 12.75
N LEU A 116 2.62 8.18 11.83
CA LEU A 116 1.41 7.37 11.61
C LEU A 116 1.75 5.93 11.17
N LEU A 117 2.72 5.77 10.26
CA LEU A 117 3.22 4.46 9.84
C LEU A 117 3.83 3.69 11.02
N GLU A 118 4.61 4.35 11.86
CA GLU A 118 5.21 3.73 13.05
C GLU A 118 4.13 3.26 14.04
N LEU A 119 3.18 4.13 14.37
CA LEU A 119 2.08 3.81 15.27
C LEU A 119 1.20 2.68 14.71
N ALA A 120 1.02 2.62 13.39
CA ALA A 120 0.27 1.55 12.75
C ALA A 120 1.00 0.20 12.79
N LEU A 121 2.34 0.19 12.68
CA LEU A 121 3.15 -1.04 12.63
C LEU A 121 3.56 -1.53 14.03
N ALA A 122 3.73 -0.63 15.00
CA ALA A 122 4.26 -0.94 16.32
C ALA A 122 3.54 -2.09 17.07
N PRO A 123 2.19 -2.20 17.04
CA PRO A 123 1.49 -3.29 17.72
C PRO A 123 1.86 -4.69 17.22
N HIS A 124 2.36 -4.79 15.98
CA HIS A 124 2.73 -6.05 15.32
C HIS A 124 4.22 -6.10 14.97
N ALA A 125 5.06 -5.27 15.59
CA ALA A 125 6.49 -5.23 15.31
C ALA A 125 7.17 -6.60 15.53
N ALA A 126 6.75 -7.34 16.55
CA ALA A 126 7.25 -8.70 16.82
C ALA A 126 6.84 -9.69 15.73
N ASP A 127 5.60 -9.59 15.24
CA ASP A 127 5.11 -10.44 14.15
C ASP A 127 5.89 -10.18 12.86
N PHE A 128 6.12 -8.92 12.50
CA PHE A 128 6.95 -8.55 11.36
C PHE A 128 8.40 -9.00 11.52
N ALA A 129 8.96 -8.93 12.73
CA ALA A 129 10.31 -9.42 13.01
C ALA A 129 10.41 -10.95 12.80
N ALA A 130 9.37 -11.71 13.19
CA ALA A 130 9.28 -13.16 13.00
C ALA A 130 8.97 -13.59 11.56
N ALA A 131 8.32 -12.73 10.76
CA ALA A 131 7.95 -12.97 9.37
C ALA A 131 9.20 -13.15 8.45
N PRO A 132 9.09 -13.77 7.26
CA PRO A 132 10.22 -13.90 6.34
C PRO A 132 10.72 -12.54 5.80
N PRO A 133 11.89 -12.47 5.14
CA PRO A 133 12.23 -11.31 4.30
C PRO A 133 11.09 -10.99 3.34
N LEU A 134 10.82 -9.71 3.10
CA LEU A 134 9.62 -9.27 2.38
C LEU A 134 9.42 -10.04 1.06
N GLN A 135 8.26 -10.68 0.91
CA GLN A 135 7.88 -11.43 -0.29
C GLN A 135 6.68 -10.78 -0.98
N THR A 136 6.75 -10.57 -2.29
CA THR A 136 5.59 -10.13 -3.07
C THR A 136 4.70 -11.30 -3.44
N VAL A 137 3.40 -11.20 -3.18
CA VAL A 137 2.40 -12.22 -3.51
C VAL A 137 1.22 -11.56 -4.22
N VAL A 138 0.92 -11.98 -5.46
CA VAL A 138 -0.28 -11.54 -6.18
C VAL A 138 -1.46 -12.40 -5.73
N LYS A 139 -2.38 -11.81 -4.98
CA LYS A 139 -3.53 -12.52 -4.38
C LYS A 139 -4.75 -12.56 -5.29
N VAL A 140 -5.07 -11.45 -5.95
CA VAL A 140 -6.28 -11.32 -6.77
C VAL A 140 -6.00 -10.54 -8.04
N ILE A 141 -6.55 -11.03 -9.14
CA ILE A 141 -6.66 -10.31 -10.40
C ILE A 141 -8.13 -10.35 -10.83
N ALA A 142 -8.82 -9.22 -10.73
CA ALA A 142 -10.23 -9.15 -11.12
C ALA A 142 -10.39 -9.38 -12.63
N ALA A 143 -11.38 -10.19 -13.02
CA ALA A 143 -11.66 -10.48 -14.44
C ALA A 143 -12.07 -9.23 -15.23
N LYS A 144 -12.77 -8.29 -14.57
CA LYS A 144 -13.10 -6.96 -15.08
C LYS A 144 -12.43 -5.91 -14.22
N ARG A 145 -11.93 -4.84 -14.85
CA ARG A 145 -11.30 -3.70 -14.18
C ARG A 145 -11.84 -2.41 -14.77
N ARG A 146 -12.02 -1.41 -13.91
CA ARG A 146 -12.27 -0.04 -14.35
C ARG A 146 -11.06 0.47 -15.13
N GLU A 147 -11.30 1.35 -16.08
CA GLU A 147 -10.24 2.01 -16.84
C GLU A 147 -9.21 2.64 -15.90
N ARG A 148 -7.92 2.33 -16.14
CA ARG A 148 -6.80 2.77 -15.31
C ARG A 148 -6.25 4.12 -15.71
N ARG A 149 -6.71 4.64 -16.83
CA ARG A 149 -6.38 5.97 -17.34
C ARG A 149 -7.64 6.81 -17.31
N PRO A 150 -7.52 8.11 -16.99
CA PRO A 150 -8.62 9.04 -17.22
C PRO A 150 -8.99 9.05 -18.71
N ALA A 151 -10.28 9.16 -19.00
CA ALA A 151 -10.76 9.56 -20.33
C ALA A 151 -10.30 10.98 -20.66
#